data_AF-A0A7X1A4H7-F1
#
_entry.id   AF-A0A7X1A4H7-F1
#
_cell.length_a   1.000
_cell.length_b   1.000
_cell.length_c   1.000
_cell.angle_alpha   90.00
_cell.angle_beta   90.00
_cell.angle_gamma   90.00
#
_symmetry.space_group_name_H-M   'P 1'
#
loop_
_entity.id
_entity.type
_entity.pdbx_description
1 polymer ?
#
loop_
_entity_poly.entity_id
_entity_poly.type
_entity_poly.pdbx_seq_one_letter_code
_entity_poly.pdbx_strand_id
1 'polypeptide(L)'
;MKKVLIMSSVHPWNDTRVFHKEAVSLARLGYDVTLYAVASNHVYEGDIPNLRVVTFAPKSIAQRWKTWLQLYKIAKRSNAEIIHIHDPELLPLGYLLKRKHRKKVIFDMHEDFPAVLKGKKIGKMRMPKWLLRVVSTTEKKMLQKMNAVIYAEKYYKENYESLTTKQMDIYNYPFLQEPTDMLKYEKQTLIYAGAIHEIRGFKRC
;
A
#
# COMPACT_ATOMS: atom_id res chain seq x y z
N MET A 1 19.80 5.35 15.18
CA MET A 1 18.48 4.76 14.86
C MET A 1 18.24 4.87 13.36
N LYS A 2 17.89 3.78 12.66
CA LYS A 2 17.71 3.86 11.20
C LYS A 2 16.41 4.57 10.85
N LYS A 3 16.46 5.52 9.90
CA LYS A 3 15.30 6.33 9.52
C LYS A 3 14.50 5.70 8.38
N VAL A 4 13.22 5.47 8.60
CA VAL A 4 12.29 4.89 7.63
C VAL A 4 11.17 5.88 7.33
N LEU A 5 10.97 6.16 6.04
CA LEU A 5 9.87 6.96 5.55
C LEU A 5 8.85 6.05 4.87
N ILE A 6 7.64 5.99 5.39
CA ILE A 6 6.53 5.23 4.79
C ILE A 6 5.58 6.23 4.13
N MET A 7 5.16 5.98 2.90
CA MET A 7 4.29 6.89 2.16
C MET A 7 3.12 6.14 1.53
N SER A 8 1.92 6.68 1.79
CA SER A 8 0.71 6.39 1.05
C SER A 8 -0.05 7.66 0.66
N SER A 9 -0.70 7.64 -0.50
CA SER A 9 -1.57 8.69 -1.02
C SER A 9 -3.05 8.30 -1.04
N VAL A 10 -3.40 7.04 -0.77
CA VAL A 10 -4.78 6.55 -0.76
C VAL A 10 -5.18 6.01 0.59
N HIS A 11 -4.30 5.28 1.28
CA HIS A 11 -4.63 4.64 2.55
C HIS A 11 -4.78 5.67 3.66
N PRO A 12 -5.81 5.52 4.52
CA PRO A 12 -5.88 6.27 5.75
C PRO A 12 -4.68 5.90 6.63
N TRP A 13 -4.24 6.83 7.46
CA TRP A 13 -3.06 6.62 8.29
C TRP A 13 -3.18 5.44 9.26
N ASN A 14 -4.39 5.03 9.64
CA ASN A 14 -4.65 3.89 10.52
C ASN A 14 -4.94 2.59 9.74
N ASP A 15 -4.48 2.49 8.50
CA ASP A 15 -4.57 1.25 7.72
C ASP A 15 -3.89 0.07 8.45
N THR A 16 -4.55 -1.10 8.39
CA THR A 16 -4.10 -2.30 9.12
C THR A 16 -2.72 -2.79 8.65
N ARG A 17 -2.42 -2.74 7.34
CA ARG A 17 -1.14 -3.18 6.80
C ARG A 17 -0.08 -2.11 7.03
N VAL A 18 -0.35 -0.88 6.61
CA VAL A 18 0.65 0.20 6.57
C VAL A 18 1.02 0.69 7.97
N PHE A 19 0.04 0.91 8.84
CA PHE A 19 0.31 1.45 10.17
C PHE A 19 0.46 0.37 11.22
N HIS A 20 -0.59 -0.43 11.44
CA HIS A 20 -0.60 -1.36 12.57
C HIS A 20 0.42 -2.50 12.43
N LYS A 21 0.62 -3.03 11.21
CA LYS A 21 1.52 -4.16 10.98
C LYS A 21 2.92 -3.74 10.57
N GLU A 22 3.08 -2.66 9.81
CA GLU A 22 4.39 -2.20 9.35
C GLU A 22 4.96 -1.09 10.22
N ALA A 23 4.35 0.11 10.23
CA ALA A 23 4.94 1.27 10.92
C ALA A 23 5.16 1.04 12.42
N VAL A 24 4.16 0.49 13.11
CA VAL A 24 4.22 0.17 14.54
C VAL A 24 5.28 -0.91 14.82
N SER A 25 5.34 -1.97 14.01
CA SER A 25 6.33 -3.03 14.19
C SER A 25 7.76 -2.53 13.97
N LEU A 26 7.99 -1.71 12.94
CA LEU A 26 9.29 -1.08 12.70
C LEU A 26 9.69 -0.16 13.86
N ALA A 27 8.76 0.65 14.36
CA ALA A 27 9.03 1.50 15.51
C ALA A 27 9.37 0.66 16.77
N ARG A 28 8.63 -0.42 17.03
CA ARG A 28 8.91 -1.35 18.15
C ARG A 28 10.26 -2.04 18.04
N LEU A 29 10.75 -2.29 16.82
CA LEU A 29 12.11 -2.79 16.55
C LEU A 29 13.20 -1.72 16.66
N GLY A 30 12.85 -0.49 17.04
CA GLY A 30 13.80 0.60 17.24
C GLY A 30 14.20 1.33 15.97
N TYR A 31 13.32 1.42 14.96
CA TYR A 31 13.52 2.32 13.80
C TYR A 31 12.90 3.69 14.07
N ASP A 32 13.44 4.75 13.47
CA ASP A 32 12.84 6.09 13.48
C ASP A 32 11.88 6.19 12.30
N VAL A 33 10.58 6.07 12.56
CA VAL A 33 9.57 5.89 11.52
C VAL A 33 8.77 7.18 11.35
N THR A 34 8.66 7.65 10.11
CA THR A 34 7.69 8.68 9.73
C THR A 34 6.74 8.14 8.67
N LEU A 35 5.46 8.10 8.99
CA LEU A 35 4.38 7.73 8.09
C LEU A 35 3.71 9.00 7.52
N TYR A 36 3.62 9.07 6.20
CA TYR A 36 2.80 10.03 5.48
C TYR A 36 1.62 9.30 4.84
N ALA A 37 0.39 9.64 5.21
CA ALA A 37 -0.82 8.95 4.75
C ALA A 37 -2.04 9.90 4.72
N VAL A 38 -3.19 9.39 4.29
CA VAL A 38 -4.43 10.18 4.26
C VAL A 38 -5.01 10.33 5.67
N ALA A 39 -5.58 11.49 5.98
CA ALA A 39 -6.28 11.70 7.24
C ALA A 39 -7.45 10.71 7.41
N SER A 40 -7.68 10.28 8.64
CA SER A 40 -8.85 9.47 9.02
C SER A 40 -9.71 10.26 10.01
N ASN A 41 -10.80 9.67 10.47
CA ASN A 41 -11.65 10.25 11.52
C ASN A 41 -10.99 10.25 12.91
N HIS A 42 -9.81 9.65 13.03
CA HIS A 42 -9.03 9.60 14.26
C HIS A 42 -7.74 10.40 14.09
N VAL A 43 -7.25 10.96 15.20
CA VAL A 43 -5.93 11.59 15.27
C VAL A 43 -4.98 10.60 15.94
N TYR A 44 -3.77 10.47 15.41
CA TYR A 44 -2.73 9.67 16.06
C TYR A 44 -2.19 10.44 17.27
N GLU A 45 -2.27 9.83 18.45
CA GLU A 45 -1.93 10.49 19.73
C GLU A 45 -0.43 10.52 20.04
N GLY A 46 0.42 9.85 19.24
CA GLY A 46 1.85 9.84 19.49
C GLY A 46 2.28 8.93 20.64
N ASP A 47 1.52 7.87 20.88
CA ASP A 47 1.76 6.87 21.93
C ASP A 47 3.07 6.07 21.72
N ILE A 48 3.63 6.06 20.50
CA ILE A 48 4.92 5.44 20.19
C ILE A 48 5.98 6.54 19.95
N PRO A 49 7.01 6.67 20.83
CA PRO A 49 7.94 7.80 20.83
C PRO A 49 8.71 8.03 19.51
N ASN A 50 9.04 6.95 18.80
CA ASN A 50 9.82 6.95 17.57
C ASN A 50 8.97 6.73 16.30
N LEU A 51 7.67 6.97 16.39
CA LEU A 51 6.74 6.93 15.26
C LEU A 51 6.03 8.27 15.11
N ARG A 52 6.24 8.92 13.98
CA ARG A 52 5.53 10.14 13.60
C ARG A 52 4.52 9.84 12.50
N VAL A 53 3.29 10.28 12.67
CA VAL A 53 2.26 10.23 11.63
C VAL A 53 1.97 11.65 11.14
N VAL A 54 2.07 11.86 9.84
CA VAL A 54 1.73 13.13 9.17
C VAL A 54 0.65 12.84 8.14
N THR A 55 -0.46 13.57 8.23
CA THR A 55 -1.62 13.31 7.39
C THR A 55 -1.84 14.39 6.33
N PHE A 56 -2.47 14.00 5.23
CA PHE A 56 -3.01 14.93 4.24
C PHE A 56 -4.52 14.79 4.15
N ALA A 57 -5.21 15.89 3.88
CA ALA A 57 -6.64 15.84 3.58
C ALA A 57 -6.91 14.91 2.37
N PRO A 58 -7.98 14.09 2.42
CA PRO A 58 -8.35 13.23 1.31
C PRO A 58 -8.61 14.08 0.05
N LYS A 59 -8.11 13.60 -1.09
CA LYS A 59 -8.26 14.28 -2.39
C LYS A 59 -9.02 13.42 -3.37
N SER A 60 -9.81 14.07 -4.22
CA SER A 60 -10.40 13.42 -5.39
C SER A 60 -9.30 12.91 -6.32
N ILE A 61 -9.62 11.88 -7.13
CA ILE A 61 -8.66 11.25 -8.05
C ILE A 61 -7.93 12.30 -8.92
N ALA A 62 -8.66 13.29 -9.44
CA ALA A 62 -8.11 14.37 -10.27
C ALA A 62 -7.15 15.32 -9.53
N GLN A 63 -7.17 15.33 -8.20
CA GLN A 63 -6.34 16.19 -7.36
C GLN A 63 -5.20 15.45 -6.65
N ARG A 64 -5.15 14.11 -6.73
CA ARG A 64 -4.12 13.29 -6.06
C ARG A 64 -2.70 13.61 -6.50
N TRP A 65 -2.50 14.10 -7.72
CA TRP A 65 -1.19 14.56 -8.20
C TRP A 65 -0.56 15.63 -7.29
N LYS A 66 -1.37 16.46 -6.61
CA LYS A 66 -0.88 17.44 -5.63
C LYS A 66 -0.23 16.75 -4.43
N THR A 67 -0.86 15.68 -3.92
CA THR A 67 -0.29 14.83 -2.85
C THR A 67 0.99 14.16 -3.34
N TRP A 68 1.04 13.66 -4.58
CA TRP A 68 2.25 13.05 -5.13
C TRP A 68 3.41 14.03 -5.20
N LEU A 69 3.17 15.27 -5.65
CA LEU A 69 4.20 16.31 -5.67
C LEU A 69 4.70 16.66 -4.26
N GLN A 70 3.81 16.71 -3.28
CA GLN A 70 4.19 16.94 -1.88
C GLN A 70 5.06 15.79 -1.36
N LEU A 71 4.61 14.54 -1.51
CA LEU A 71 5.35 13.34 -1.14
C LEU A 71 6.72 13.28 -1.82
N TYR A 72 6.81 13.64 -3.10
CA TYR A 72 8.09 13.65 -3.82
C TYR A 72 9.06 14.66 -3.22
N LYS A 73 8.59 15.88 -2.91
CA LYS A 73 9.41 16.93 -2.28
C LYS A 73 9.87 16.51 -0.89
N ILE A 74 8.99 15.92 -0.10
CA ILE A 74 9.27 15.39 1.25
C ILE A 74 10.34 14.30 1.15
N ALA A 75 10.10 13.26 0.35
CA ALA A 75 11.02 12.13 0.20
C ALA A 75 12.39 12.54 -0.35
N LYS A 76 12.43 13.47 -1.31
CA LYS A 76 13.67 14.04 -1.85
C LYS A 76 14.50 14.71 -0.75
N ARG A 77 13.86 15.53 0.09
CA ARG A 77 14.52 16.31 1.15
C ARG A 77 14.79 15.52 2.43
N SER A 78 14.10 14.40 2.64
CA SER A 78 14.28 13.61 3.87
C SER A 78 15.67 12.98 3.94
N ASN A 79 16.16 12.80 5.16
CA ASN A 79 17.33 11.99 5.49
C ASN A 79 16.96 10.52 5.78
N ALA A 80 15.79 10.06 5.32
CA ALA A 80 15.41 8.66 5.45
C ALA A 80 16.39 7.76 4.70
N GLU A 81 16.83 6.71 5.37
CA GLU A 81 17.74 5.70 4.79
C GLU A 81 16.98 4.72 3.91
N ILE A 82 15.70 4.48 4.23
CA ILE A 82 14.81 3.58 3.51
C ILE A 82 13.45 4.27 3.33
N ILE A 83 12.90 4.17 2.13
CA ILE A 83 11.58 4.70 1.78
C ILE A 83 10.69 3.54 1.35
N HIS A 84 9.56 3.37 2.02
CA HIS A 84 8.51 2.41 1.66
C HIS A 84 7.36 3.14 0.94
N ILE A 85 6.94 2.60 -0.19
CA ILE A 85 5.84 3.12 -1.01
C ILE A 85 4.79 2.03 -1.17
N HIS A 86 3.54 2.38 -0.92
CA HIS A 86 2.42 1.43 -0.89
C HIS A 86 1.53 1.52 -2.14
N ASP A 87 1.17 2.73 -2.58
CA ASP A 87 0.20 2.86 -3.66
C ASP A 87 0.84 2.71 -5.04
N PRO A 88 0.18 1.99 -5.98
CA PRO A 88 0.59 1.91 -7.39
C PRO A 88 0.78 3.28 -8.05
N GLU A 89 -0.03 4.26 -7.66
CA GLU A 89 0.04 5.62 -8.19
C GLU A 89 1.32 6.38 -7.77
N LEU A 90 2.04 5.89 -6.75
CA LEU A 90 3.32 6.42 -6.29
C LEU A 90 4.53 5.68 -6.87
N LEU A 91 4.34 4.60 -7.64
CA LEU A 91 5.45 3.88 -8.27
C LEU A 91 6.35 4.77 -9.17
N PRO A 92 5.80 5.68 -10.00
CA PRO A 92 6.61 6.63 -10.76
C PRO A 92 7.47 7.55 -9.89
N LEU A 93 6.93 7.96 -8.73
CA LEU A 93 7.62 8.78 -7.75
C LEU A 93 8.81 8.01 -7.16
N GLY A 94 8.60 6.76 -6.74
CA GLY A 94 9.67 5.88 -6.26
C GLY A 94 10.80 5.70 -7.28
N TYR A 95 10.44 5.48 -8.54
CA TYR A 95 11.39 5.38 -9.65
C TYR A 95 12.21 6.66 -9.81
N LEU A 96 11.54 7.82 -9.75
CA LEU A 96 12.19 9.12 -9.89
C LEU A 96 13.14 9.42 -8.72
N LEU A 97 12.75 9.08 -7.49
CA LEU A 97 13.60 9.21 -6.29
C LEU A 97 14.87 8.38 -6.41
N LYS A 98 14.75 7.13 -6.87
CA LYS A 98 15.91 6.27 -7.06
C LYS A 98 16.81 6.75 -8.19
N ARG A 99 16.23 7.06 -9.36
CA ARG A 99 17.01 7.47 -10.54
C ARG A 99 17.72 8.81 -10.36
N LYS A 100 17.07 9.80 -9.73
CA LYS A 100 17.63 11.16 -9.61
C LYS A 100 18.37 11.42 -8.30
N HIS A 101 17.99 10.74 -7.22
CA HIS A 101 18.48 11.05 -5.86
C HIS A 101 19.09 9.84 -5.15
N ARG A 102 19.21 8.69 -5.83
CA ARG A 102 19.82 7.46 -5.28
C ARG A 102 19.20 6.99 -3.95
N LYS A 103 17.93 7.33 -3.70
CA LYS A 103 17.19 6.87 -2.51
C LYS A 103 17.00 5.35 -2.55
N LYS A 104 17.06 4.70 -1.40
CA LYS A 104 16.70 3.27 -1.27
C LYS A 104 15.19 3.18 -1.13
N VAL A 105 14.55 2.61 -2.15
CA VAL A 105 13.08 2.54 -2.23
C VAL A 105 12.63 1.09 -2.24
N ILE A 106 11.72 0.77 -1.34
CA ILE A 106 10.99 -0.49 -1.27
C ILE A 106 9.55 -0.21 -1.70
N PHE A 107 9.03 -1.04 -2.59
CA PHE A 107 7.64 -0.96 -3.03
C PHE A 107 6.85 -2.11 -2.43
N ASP A 108 5.82 -1.81 -1.65
CA ASP A 108 4.93 -2.79 -1.03
C ASP A 108 3.66 -2.94 -1.89
N MET A 109 3.67 -3.98 -2.71
CA MET A 109 2.58 -4.28 -3.63
C MET A 109 1.51 -5.10 -2.92
N HIS A 110 0.46 -4.40 -2.53
CA HIS A 110 -0.71 -4.96 -1.87
C HIS A 110 -2.01 -4.73 -2.64
N GLU A 111 -1.94 -4.10 -3.82
CA GLU A 111 -3.02 -4.02 -4.81
C GLU A 111 -2.51 -4.48 -6.20
N ASP A 112 -3.28 -5.33 -6.90
CA ASP A 112 -3.03 -5.62 -8.32
C ASP A 112 -3.64 -4.51 -9.19
N PHE A 113 -2.89 -3.42 -9.35
CA PHE A 113 -3.36 -2.28 -10.13
C PHE A 113 -3.74 -2.64 -11.57
N PRO A 114 -2.97 -3.45 -12.33
CA PRO A 114 -3.39 -3.95 -13.65
C PRO A 114 -4.69 -4.76 -13.64
N ALA A 115 -4.87 -5.67 -12.69
CA ALA A 115 -6.11 -6.46 -12.60
C ALA A 115 -7.30 -5.58 -12.16
N VAL A 116 -7.09 -4.64 -11.25
CA VAL A 116 -8.09 -3.64 -10.86
C VAL A 116 -8.49 -2.78 -12.06
N LEU A 117 -7.53 -2.32 -12.87
CA LEU A 117 -7.80 -1.58 -14.12
C LEU A 117 -8.53 -2.44 -15.17
N LYS A 118 -8.22 -3.73 -15.27
CA LYS A 118 -8.89 -4.67 -16.17
C LYS A 118 -10.34 -4.93 -15.74
N GLY A 119 -10.61 -4.95 -14.43
CA GLY A 119 -11.94 -5.12 -13.84
C GLY A 119 -12.80 -3.86 -13.82
N LYS A 120 -12.19 -2.67 -13.72
CA LYS A 120 -12.91 -1.39 -13.74
C LYS A 120 -13.45 -1.07 -15.14
N LYS A 121 -14.78 -1.03 -15.27
CA LYS A 121 -15.44 -0.33 -16.37
C LYS A 121 -15.40 1.17 -16.09
N ILE A 122 -14.81 1.97 -16.99
CA ILE A 122 -14.98 3.42 -16.97
C ILE A 122 -16.22 3.71 -17.81
N GLY A 123 -17.39 3.77 -17.16
CA GLY A 123 -18.67 3.86 -17.86
C GLY A 123 -18.99 2.59 -18.68
N LYS A 124 -19.26 2.73 -19.98
CA LYS A 124 -19.47 1.60 -20.91
C LYS A 124 -18.18 1.09 -21.57
N MET A 125 -17.04 1.78 -21.38
CA MET A 125 -15.82 1.51 -22.12
C MET A 125 -14.84 0.67 -21.30
N ARG A 126 -14.35 -0.42 -21.90
CA ARG A 126 -13.22 -1.19 -21.37
C ARG A 126 -11.92 -0.53 -21.81
N MET A 127 -10.93 -0.49 -20.92
CA MET A 127 -9.60 -0.02 -21.29
C MET A 127 -9.04 -0.86 -22.45
N PRO A 128 -8.47 -0.25 -23.51
CA PRO A 128 -7.92 -1.00 -24.64
C PRO A 128 -6.81 -1.95 -24.18
N LYS A 129 -6.76 -3.16 -24.76
CA LYS A 129 -5.74 -4.17 -24.44
C LYS A 129 -4.30 -3.65 -24.59
N TRP A 130 -4.07 -2.78 -25.58
CA TRP A 130 -2.75 -2.19 -25.80
C TRP A 130 -2.34 -1.25 -24.65
N LEU A 131 -3.27 -0.47 -24.11
CA LEU A 131 -2.99 0.44 -23.00
C LEU A 131 -2.70 -0.33 -21.71
N LEU A 132 -3.44 -1.42 -21.45
CA LEU A 132 -3.15 -2.35 -20.35
C LEU A 132 -1.72 -2.92 -20.46
N ARG A 133 -1.30 -3.30 -21.68
CA ARG A 133 0.06 -3.80 -21.93
C ARG A 133 1.11 -2.73 -21.67
N VAL A 134 0.87 -1.49 -22.09
CA VAL A 134 1.78 -0.35 -21.83
C VAL A 134 1.91 -0.10 -20.33
N VAL A 135 0.79 -0.06 -19.59
CA VAL A 135 0.79 0.13 -18.13
C VAL A 135 1.59 -0.99 -17.46
N SER A 136 1.25 -2.25 -17.73
CA SER A 136 1.94 -3.40 -17.13
C SER A 136 3.44 -3.44 -17.44
N THR A 137 3.81 -3.14 -18.69
CA THR A 137 5.23 -3.11 -19.10
C THR A 137 5.98 -1.98 -18.40
N THR A 138 5.35 -0.81 -18.25
CA THR A 138 5.96 0.35 -17.59
C THR A 138 6.11 0.12 -16.10
N GLU A 139 5.09 -0.43 -15.45
CA GLU A 139 5.11 -0.85 -14.06
C GLU A 139 6.25 -1.83 -13.79
N LYS A 140 6.35 -2.94 -14.55
CA LYS A 140 7.44 -3.90 -14.43
C LYS A 140 8.82 -3.24 -14.58
N LYS A 141 8.99 -2.35 -15.57
CA LYS A 141 10.24 -1.61 -15.77
C LYS A 141 10.58 -0.71 -14.59
N MET A 142 9.60 -0.10 -13.95
CA MET A 142 9.79 0.72 -12.75
C MET A 142 10.12 -0.13 -11.53
N LEU A 143 9.34 -1.20 -11.28
CA LEU A 143 9.56 -2.16 -10.19
C LEU A 143 10.96 -2.78 -10.25
N GLN A 144 11.41 -3.16 -11.46
CA GLN A 144 12.75 -3.70 -11.71
C GLN A 144 13.87 -2.77 -11.21
N LYS A 145 13.59 -1.48 -11.08
CA LYS A 145 14.55 -0.49 -10.63
C LYS A 145 14.47 -0.26 -9.14
N MET A 146 13.48 -0.76 -8.39
CA MET A 146 13.39 -0.63 -6.92
C MET A 146 14.54 -1.36 -6.20
N ASN A 147 14.72 -1.12 -4.91
CA ASN A 147 15.70 -1.87 -4.09
C ASN A 147 15.13 -3.20 -3.64
N ALA A 148 13.83 -3.22 -3.33
CA ALA A 148 13.08 -4.42 -3.10
C ALA A 148 11.60 -4.21 -3.49
N VAL A 149 10.92 -5.29 -3.80
CA VAL A 149 9.47 -5.36 -3.93
C VAL A 149 8.95 -6.34 -2.89
N ILE A 150 7.95 -5.93 -2.13
CA ILE A 150 7.24 -6.78 -1.17
C ILE A 150 5.90 -7.16 -1.78
N TYR A 151 5.57 -8.45 -1.77
CA TYR A 151 4.26 -8.94 -2.20
C TYR A 151 3.38 -9.24 -1.00
N ALA A 152 2.17 -8.67 -0.98
CA ALA A 152 1.20 -8.92 0.09
C ALA A 152 0.36 -10.19 -0.10
N GLU A 153 0.33 -10.74 -1.32
CA GLU A 153 -0.44 -11.92 -1.69
C GLU A 153 0.32 -12.83 -2.65
N LYS A 154 0.07 -14.14 -2.57
CA LYS A 154 0.84 -15.17 -3.29
C LYS A 154 0.72 -15.04 -4.80
N TYR A 155 -0.47 -14.73 -5.31
CA TYR A 155 -0.74 -14.71 -6.76
C TYR A 155 -0.04 -13.55 -7.49
N TYR A 156 0.37 -12.48 -6.79
CA TYR A 156 1.08 -11.37 -7.42
C TYR A 156 2.38 -11.85 -8.05
N LYS A 157 3.11 -12.72 -7.36
CA LYS A 157 4.46 -13.16 -7.74
C LYS A 157 4.50 -13.80 -9.13
N GLU A 158 3.48 -14.58 -9.49
CA GLU A 158 3.35 -15.25 -10.80
C GLU A 158 3.34 -14.22 -11.95
N ASN A 159 2.75 -13.05 -11.75
CA ASN A 159 2.72 -11.99 -12.75
C ASN A 159 4.05 -11.22 -12.88
N TYR A 160 4.97 -11.38 -11.91
CA TYR A 160 6.19 -10.58 -11.78
C TYR A 160 7.48 -11.42 -11.71
N GLU A 161 7.43 -12.70 -12.09
CA GLU A 161 8.60 -13.60 -12.12
C GLU A 161 9.79 -13.05 -12.93
N SER A 162 9.50 -12.22 -13.94
CA SER A 162 10.53 -11.58 -14.75
C SER A 162 11.36 -10.52 -14.02
N LEU A 163 10.94 -10.10 -12.82
CA LEU A 163 11.67 -9.11 -12.04
C LEU A 163 12.92 -9.73 -11.43
N THR A 164 14.07 -9.07 -11.58
CA THR A 164 15.35 -9.51 -10.97
C THR A 164 15.74 -8.69 -9.74
N THR A 165 14.98 -7.65 -9.41
CA THR A 165 15.15 -6.93 -8.14
C THR A 165 14.86 -7.85 -6.96
N LYS A 166 15.39 -7.52 -5.77
CA LYS A 166 15.09 -8.25 -4.54
C LYS A 166 13.58 -8.30 -4.31
N GLN A 167 13.08 -9.47 -3.97
CA GLN A 167 11.66 -9.75 -3.78
C GLN A 167 11.46 -10.47 -2.46
N MET A 168 10.34 -10.20 -1.80
CA MET A 168 9.98 -10.85 -0.54
C MET A 168 8.47 -10.93 -0.38
N ASP A 169 7.99 -12.05 0.14
CA ASP A 169 6.57 -12.26 0.39
C ASP A 169 6.29 -11.92 1.86
N ILE A 170 5.43 -10.92 2.13
CA ILE A 170 4.99 -10.54 3.48
C ILE A 170 3.48 -10.44 3.48
N TYR A 171 2.84 -11.53 3.90
CA TYR A 171 1.39 -11.66 3.89
C TYR A 171 0.73 -10.89 5.03
N ASN A 172 -0.47 -10.37 4.75
CA ASN A 172 -1.26 -9.58 5.69
C ASN A 172 -2.06 -10.45 6.68
N TYR A 173 -1.42 -11.42 7.35
CA TYR A 173 -2.12 -12.32 8.28
C TYR A 173 -2.74 -11.59 9.48
N PRO A 174 -3.88 -12.04 10.02
CA PRO A 174 -4.46 -11.49 11.24
C PRO A 174 -3.45 -11.47 12.40
N PHE A 175 -3.64 -10.55 13.35
CA PHE A 175 -2.91 -10.65 14.61
C PHE A 175 -3.27 -11.96 15.30
N LEU A 176 -2.29 -12.58 15.96
CA LEU A 176 -2.55 -13.72 16.83
C LEU A 176 -3.51 -13.26 17.92
N GLN A 177 -4.67 -13.91 18.00
CA GLN A 177 -5.66 -13.72 19.04
C GLN A 177 -5.57 -14.89 20.00
N GLU A 178 -5.74 -14.63 21.29
CA GLU A 178 -5.93 -15.72 22.25
C GLU A 178 -7.24 -16.44 21.96
N PRO A 179 -7.28 -17.78 22.14
CA PRO A 179 -8.52 -18.52 21.98
C PRO A 179 -9.57 -17.94 22.93
N THR A 180 -10.63 -17.37 22.36
CA THR A 180 -11.79 -16.92 23.12
C THR A 180 -12.81 -18.04 23.14
N ASP A 181 -13.54 -18.21 24.24
CA ASP A 181 -14.65 -19.15 24.30
C ASP A 181 -15.65 -18.85 23.18
N MET A 182 -15.75 -19.75 22.21
CA MET A 182 -16.69 -19.59 21.11
C MET A 182 -18.11 -19.82 21.63
N LEU A 183 -18.92 -18.76 21.62
CA LEU A 183 -20.36 -18.89 21.84
C LEU A 183 -20.94 -19.85 20.80
N LYS A 184 -21.43 -21.00 21.26
CA LYS A 184 -22.21 -21.90 20.40
C LYS A 184 -23.58 -21.26 20.21
N TYR A 185 -23.85 -20.80 18.99
CA TYR A 185 -25.20 -20.39 18.62
C TYR A 185 -26.12 -21.62 18.59
N GLU A 186 -27.30 -21.51 19.19
CA GLU A 186 -28.30 -22.60 19.22
C GLU A 186 -28.76 -23.04 17.82
N LYS A 187 -28.65 -22.13 16.84
CA LYS A 187 -29.02 -22.36 15.44
C LYS A 187 -27.78 -22.29 14.55
N GLN A 188 -27.83 -23.02 13.44
CA GLN A 188 -26.84 -22.85 12.36
C GLN A 188 -26.80 -21.38 11.93
N THR A 189 -25.63 -20.76 12.12
CA THR A 189 -25.43 -19.32 11.92
C THR A 189 -24.37 -19.13 10.86
N LEU A 190 -24.71 -18.40 9.79
CA LEU A 190 -23.79 -17.98 8.74
C LEU A 190 -23.38 -16.53 8.99
N ILE A 191 -22.08 -16.27 9.10
CA ILE A 191 -21.55 -14.92 9.31
C ILE A 191 -20.85 -14.47 8.02
N TYR A 192 -21.26 -13.30 7.51
CA TYR A 192 -20.53 -12.60 6.45
C TYR A 192 -19.76 -11.43 7.05
N ALA A 193 -18.44 -11.46 6.93
CA ALA A 193 -17.55 -10.38 7.35
C ALA A 193 -16.85 -9.80 6.11
N GLY A 194 -17.30 -8.62 5.68
CA GLY A 194 -16.73 -7.95 4.52
C GLY A 194 -17.54 -6.74 4.07
N ALA A 195 -16.97 -5.95 3.16
CA ALA A 195 -17.69 -4.83 2.55
C ALA A 195 -18.79 -5.36 1.61
N ILE A 196 -20.01 -4.85 1.79
CA ILE A 196 -21.17 -5.19 0.95
C ILE A 196 -20.99 -4.54 -0.43
N HIS A 197 -20.55 -5.32 -1.41
CA HIS A 197 -20.30 -4.86 -2.78
C HIS A 197 -20.50 -5.99 -3.78
N GLU A 198 -20.86 -5.67 -5.03
CA GLU A 198 -21.14 -6.67 -6.08
C GLU A 198 -19.94 -7.60 -6.35
N ILE A 199 -18.74 -7.02 -6.40
CA ILE A 199 -17.48 -7.74 -6.56
C ILE A 199 -17.23 -8.74 -5.39
N ARG A 200 -17.85 -8.52 -4.23
CA ARG A 200 -17.76 -9.38 -3.04
C ARG A 200 -18.93 -10.37 -2.93
N GLY A 201 -19.64 -10.61 -4.03
CA GLY A 201 -20.72 -11.59 -4.14
C GLY A 201 -22.11 -11.07 -3.79
N PHE A 202 -22.24 -9.78 -3.43
CA PHE A 202 -23.53 -9.18 -3.10
C PHE A 202 -24.22 -8.65 -4.36
N LYS A 203 -25.05 -9.46 -5.01
CA LYS A 203 -26.00 -8.99 -6.03
C LYS A 203 -27.31 -8.64 -5.33
N ARG A 204 -27.90 -7.47 -5.63
CA ARG A 204 -29.29 -7.18 -5.23
C ARG A 204 -30.16 -8.34 -5.74
N CYS A 205 -30.81 -9.04 -4.81
CA CYS A 205 -31.88 -9.97 -5.11
C CYS A 205 -33.04 -9.23 -5.78
#